data_AF-A0A7J3E2U8-F1
#
_entry.id   AF-A0A7J3E2U8-F1
#
_cell.length_a   1.000
_cell.length_b   1.000
_cell.length_c   1.000
_cell.angle_alpha   90.00
_cell.angle_beta   90.00
_cell.angle_gamma   90.00
#
_symmetry.space_group_name_H-M   'P 1'
#
loop_
_entity.id
_entity.type
_entity.pdbx_description
1 polymer ?
#
loop_
_entity_poly.entity_id
_entity_poly.type
_entity_poly.pdbx_seq_one_letter_code
_entity_poly.pdbx_strand_id
1 'polypeptide(L)'
;MTQKYAEFIKANPDAKSRIEALTSGVNTPDPKAITLLSMELYKPYTCSELYERVLDFCSMDKNNFPLNRHSVWSYCRGSTGYKGSLEEIGAVVELKVKRKVTPYKEVYARAYQKTDAGEDFGDPAACLGIRLVNKLIKLKQKPKYCSLLKILGGTNKREEARYRRGYTIYEIVKLLVENKNEELRQADMIQELPELNPKVISNCLNSLGEAGVIDYKSPYRDIKGKRAKGWAKYRLKKKIDYEEALDGIKKLNPKFDLPIALKKIVAYINSNPTKEFECNELASKLNIKCDYASIILSLLEKLDYLESEFKGGEKLSIAKANEATHILWNDFLEPIGKAAISLNPYIEEFMLAKELYEDEVKLREDIRNVLWIY
;
A
#
# COMPACT_ATOMS: atom_id res chain seq x y z
N MET A 1 4.59 -27.18 -20.89
CA MET A 1 4.83 -25.82 -20.38
C MET A 1 5.40 -24.99 -21.51
N THR A 2 4.66 -24.01 -22.00
CA THR A 2 5.07 -23.16 -23.14
C THR A 2 6.25 -22.29 -22.73
N GLN A 3 7.32 -22.34 -23.53
CA GLN A 3 8.53 -21.52 -23.42
C GLN A 3 8.24 -20.00 -23.48
N LYS A 4 7.01 -19.63 -23.86
CA LYS A 4 6.47 -18.28 -24.10
C LYS A 4 6.63 -17.31 -22.91
N TYR A 5 6.50 -17.77 -21.67
CA TYR A 5 6.50 -16.88 -20.48
C TYR A 5 7.71 -17.09 -19.55
N ALA A 6 8.82 -17.63 -20.06
CA ALA A 6 9.94 -18.07 -19.23
C ALA A 6 10.50 -17.00 -18.29
N GLU A 7 10.64 -15.75 -18.76
CA GLU A 7 11.15 -14.64 -17.93
C GLU A 7 10.19 -14.27 -16.81
N PHE A 8 8.88 -14.18 -17.10
CA PHE A 8 7.85 -13.89 -16.11
C PHE A 8 7.76 -14.98 -15.04
N ILE A 9 7.82 -16.27 -15.44
CA ILE A 9 7.79 -17.40 -14.50
C ILE A 9 9.05 -17.43 -13.64
N LYS A 10 10.22 -17.17 -14.24
CA LYS A 10 11.50 -17.10 -13.52
C LYS A 10 11.51 -15.96 -12.51
N ALA A 11 10.94 -14.81 -12.86
CA ALA A 11 10.84 -13.65 -11.98
C ALA A 11 9.78 -13.86 -10.88
N ASN A 12 8.69 -14.57 -11.20
CA ASN A 12 7.50 -14.74 -10.35
C ASN A 12 7.11 -16.24 -10.26
N PRO A 13 7.88 -17.05 -9.50
CA PRO A 13 7.77 -18.51 -9.52
C PRO A 13 6.49 -19.05 -8.88
N ASP A 14 5.86 -18.30 -7.97
CA ASP A 14 4.68 -18.72 -7.22
C ASP A 14 3.49 -17.78 -7.41
N ALA A 15 2.29 -18.23 -7.01
CA ALA A 15 1.08 -17.42 -7.18
C ALA A 15 1.15 -16.09 -6.42
N LYS A 16 1.82 -16.05 -5.26
CA LYS A 16 1.93 -14.84 -4.42
C LYS A 16 2.76 -13.76 -5.13
N SER A 17 3.93 -14.12 -5.64
CA SER A 17 4.79 -13.24 -6.45
C SER A 17 4.14 -12.81 -7.76
N ARG A 18 3.35 -13.68 -8.40
CA ARG A 18 2.55 -13.31 -9.59
C ARG A 18 1.44 -12.30 -9.26
N ILE A 19 0.73 -12.48 -8.15
CA ILE A 19 -0.23 -11.47 -7.66
C ILE A 19 0.48 -10.13 -7.42
N GLU A 20 1.67 -10.13 -6.80
CA GLU A 20 2.44 -8.90 -6.60
C GLU A 20 2.86 -8.23 -7.92
N ALA A 21 3.29 -9.03 -8.91
CA ALA A 21 3.68 -8.54 -10.22
C ALA A 21 2.52 -7.86 -10.94
N LEU A 22 1.35 -8.50 -10.96
CA LEU A 22 0.18 -7.98 -11.68
C LEU A 22 -0.55 -6.86 -10.91
N THR A 23 -0.50 -6.86 -9.57
CA THR A 23 -0.97 -5.73 -8.77
C THR A 23 0.06 -4.60 -8.77
N SER A 24 0.94 -4.51 -7.76
CA SER A 24 1.88 -3.39 -7.62
C SER A 24 2.93 -3.33 -8.74
N GLY A 25 3.37 -4.47 -9.29
CA GLY A 25 4.38 -4.50 -10.34
C GLY A 25 3.96 -3.73 -11.59
N VAL A 26 2.74 -3.94 -12.08
CA VAL A 26 2.17 -3.23 -13.24
C VAL A 26 1.46 -1.95 -12.84
N ASN A 27 0.62 -1.99 -11.81
CA ASN A 27 -0.38 -0.95 -11.55
C ASN A 27 0.03 0.13 -10.54
N THR A 28 1.24 0.09 -9.94
CA THR A 28 1.68 1.17 -9.03
C THR A 28 2.99 1.85 -9.43
N PRO A 29 2.97 3.16 -9.75
CA PRO A 29 1.80 4.04 -9.85
C PRO A 29 1.00 3.80 -11.14
N ASP A 30 -0.21 4.38 -11.22
CA ASP A 30 -1.11 4.22 -12.36
C ASP A 30 -0.46 4.58 -13.73
N PRO A 31 0.41 5.62 -13.85
CA PRO A 31 1.12 5.91 -15.10
C PRO A 31 2.09 4.81 -15.58
N LYS A 32 2.49 3.88 -14.71
CA LYS A 32 3.29 2.72 -15.10
C LYS A 32 2.48 1.75 -15.97
N ALA A 33 1.23 1.50 -15.60
CA ALA A 33 0.30 0.69 -16.36
C ALA A 33 0.06 1.29 -17.75
N ILE A 34 -0.12 2.61 -17.83
CA ILE A 34 -0.27 3.36 -19.08
C ILE A 34 1.00 3.26 -19.94
N THR A 35 2.18 3.33 -19.32
CA THR A 35 3.47 3.15 -20.03
C THR A 35 3.53 1.78 -20.69
N LEU A 36 3.17 0.71 -19.97
CA LEU A 36 3.13 -0.64 -20.53
C LEU A 36 2.11 -0.74 -21.69
N LEU A 37 0.88 -0.27 -21.48
CA LEU A 37 -0.18 -0.31 -22.51
C LEU A 37 0.20 0.44 -23.79
N SER A 38 0.95 1.54 -23.68
CA SER A 38 1.39 2.30 -24.85
C SER A 38 2.36 1.53 -25.76
N MET A 39 3.07 0.53 -25.24
CA MET A 39 4.10 -0.20 -25.99
C MET A 39 3.47 -1.25 -26.91
N GLU A 40 3.93 -1.31 -28.15
CA GLU A 40 3.59 -2.40 -29.09
C GLU A 40 4.40 -3.66 -28.76
N LEU A 41 3.79 -4.84 -28.94
CA LEU A 41 4.48 -6.12 -28.78
C LEU A 41 5.71 -6.19 -29.70
N TYR A 42 6.84 -6.64 -29.16
CA TYR A 42 8.10 -6.81 -29.88
C TYR A 42 8.68 -5.57 -30.58
N LYS A 43 8.17 -4.36 -30.32
CA LYS A 43 8.80 -3.14 -30.80
C LYS A 43 9.76 -2.57 -29.74
N PRO A 44 11.05 -2.39 -30.06
CA PRO A 44 11.99 -1.75 -29.14
C PRO A 44 11.77 -0.23 -29.12
N TYR A 45 11.69 0.35 -27.92
CA TYR A 45 11.59 1.79 -27.71
C TYR A 45 12.81 2.31 -26.94
N THR A 46 13.52 3.28 -27.51
CA THR A 46 14.51 4.07 -26.75
C THR A 46 13.81 5.07 -25.82
N CYS A 47 14.58 5.70 -24.93
CA CYS A 47 14.05 6.65 -23.94
C CYS A 47 13.22 7.80 -24.53
N SER A 48 13.59 8.33 -25.70
CA SER A 48 12.80 9.37 -26.38
C SER A 48 11.56 8.79 -27.07
N GLU A 49 11.73 7.69 -27.81
CA GLU A 49 10.63 7.05 -28.55
C GLU A 49 9.52 6.55 -27.63
N LEU A 50 9.88 6.00 -26.45
CA LEU A 50 8.90 5.56 -25.46
C LEU A 50 8.07 6.73 -24.96
N TYR A 51 8.71 7.87 -24.67
CA TYR A 51 8.01 9.04 -24.16
C TYR A 51 7.06 9.64 -25.21
N GLU A 52 7.52 9.74 -26.46
CA GLU A 52 6.66 10.17 -27.58
C GLU A 52 5.48 9.21 -27.76
N ARG A 53 5.74 7.90 -27.71
CA ARG A 53 4.68 6.89 -27.79
C ARG A 53 3.64 7.02 -26.68
N VAL A 54 4.07 7.28 -25.43
CA VAL A 54 3.15 7.48 -24.29
C VAL A 54 2.29 8.73 -24.49
N LEU A 55 2.88 9.84 -24.94
CA LEU A 55 2.15 11.08 -25.21
C LEU A 55 1.09 10.89 -26.30
N ASP A 56 1.47 10.25 -27.40
CA ASP A 56 0.57 9.93 -28.51
C ASP A 56 -0.58 9.02 -28.04
N PHE A 57 -0.24 7.97 -27.27
CA PHE A 57 -1.20 7.02 -26.71
C PHE A 57 -2.22 7.70 -25.78
N CYS A 58 -1.77 8.63 -24.94
CA CYS A 58 -2.65 9.41 -24.06
C CYS A 58 -3.38 10.54 -24.79
N SER A 59 -2.98 10.84 -26.03
CA SER A 59 -3.40 12.04 -26.78
C SER A 59 -3.22 13.32 -25.94
N MET A 60 -2.02 13.48 -25.39
CA MET A 60 -1.59 14.61 -24.57
C MET A 60 -0.26 15.15 -25.06
N ASP A 61 -0.04 16.45 -24.92
CA ASP A 61 1.28 17.05 -25.18
C ASP A 61 2.18 17.03 -23.94
N LYS A 62 3.44 17.46 -24.13
CA LYS A 62 4.47 17.50 -23.08
C LYS A 62 4.16 18.45 -21.92
N ASN A 63 3.31 19.45 -22.12
CA ASN A 63 2.93 20.42 -21.09
C ASN A 63 1.76 19.92 -20.24
N ASN A 64 0.92 19.06 -20.81
CA ASN A 64 -0.27 18.51 -20.16
C ASN A 64 -0.02 17.15 -19.48
N PHE A 65 0.97 16.38 -19.94
CA PHE A 65 1.27 15.08 -19.35
C PHE A 65 2.01 15.23 -18.00
N PRO A 66 1.58 14.56 -16.91
CA PRO A 66 2.06 14.84 -15.55
C PRO A 66 3.48 14.34 -15.25
N LEU A 67 4.11 13.61 -16.17
CA LEU A 67 5.42 13.00 -15.97
C LEU A 67 6.42 13.42 -17.03
N ASN A 68 7.69 13.58 -16.64
CA ASN A 68 8.77 13.81 -17.59
C ASN A 68 9.27 12.49 -18.22
N ARG A 69 10.04 12.63 -19.31
CA ARG A 69 10.67 11.51 -20.04
C ARG A 69 11.44 10.54 -19.15
N HIS A 70 12.19 11.03 -18.17
CA HIS A 70 13.00 10.19 -17.31
C HIS A 70 12.15 9.37 -16.33
N SER A 71 11.05 9.94 -15.85
CA SER A 71 10.07 9.24 -15.01
C SER A 71 9.42 8.08 -15.77
N VAL A 72 8.96 8.30 -17.00
CA VAL A 72 8.41 7.23 -17.86
C VAL A 72 9.44 6.12 -18.09
N TRP A 73 10.67 6.49 -18.44
CA TRP A 73 11.75 5.51 -18.63
C TRP A 73 12.08 4.71 -17.37
N SER A 74 11.97 5.32 -16.20
CA SER A 74 12.24 4.67 -14.91
C SER A 74 11.25 3.54 -14.59
N TYR A 75 10.07 3.53 -15.21
CA TYR A 75 9.10 2.46 -15.05
C TYR A 75 9.55 1.14 -15.68
N CYS A 76 10.30 1.19 -16.78
CA CYS A 76 10.84 -0.01 -17.42
C CYS A 76 11.98 -0.62 -16.60
N ARG A 77 12.97 0.20 -16.20
CA ARG A 77 14.23 -0.28 -15.61
C ARG A 77 14.31 -0.21 -14.07
N GLY A 78 13.37 0.51 -13.46
CA GLY A 78 13.45 0.93 -12.06
C GLY A 78 14.34 2.15 -11.85
N SER A 79 14.38 2.65 -10.62
CA SER A 79 15.41 3.57 -10.15
C SER A 79 16.35 2.82 -9.20
N THR A 80 17.61 3.23 -9.10
CA THR A 80 18.57 2.64 -8.17
C THR A 80 17.96 2.54 -6.76
N GLY A 81 17.78 1.31 -6.26
CA GLY A 81 17.17 1.03 -4.95
C GLY A 81 15.65 0.81 -4.93
N TYR A 82 14.95 0.92 -6.06
CA TYR A 82 13.50 0.69 -6.16
C TYR A 82 13.20 -0.55 -6.99
N LYS A 83 12.63 -1.58 -6.36
CA LYS A 83 12.23 -2.84 -6.99
C LYS A 83 10.79 -2.76 -7.52
N GLY A 84 10.45 -3.56 -8.53
CA GLY A 84 9.12 -3.64 -9.16
C GLY A 84 8.97 -2.81 -10.43
N SER A 85 10.04 -2.74 -11.22
CA SER A 85 9.97 -2.25 -12.60
C SER A 85 9.27 -3.26 -13.52
N LEU A 86 8.86 -2.81 -14.70
CA LEU A 86 8.26 -3.68 -15.72
C LEU A 86 9.26 -4.76 -16.19
N GLU A 87 10.56 -4.44 -16.22
CA GLU A 87 11.63 -5.39 -16.56
C GLU A 87 11.78 -6.46 -15.48
N GLU A 88 11.81 -6.06 -14.20
CA GLU A 88 11.99 -7.01 -13.09
C GLU A 88 10.86 -8.04 -13.00
N ILE A 89 9.64 -7.68 -13.41
CA ILE A 89 8.51 -8.61 -13.42
C ILE A 89 8.43 -9.43 -14.72
N GLY A 90 9.27 -9.15 -15.72
CA GLY A 90 9.27 -9.84 -17.02
C GLY A 90 8.21 -9.35 -18.02
N ALA A 91 7.61 -8.17 -17.81
CA ALA A 91 6.65 -7.57 -18.74
C ALA A 91 7.32 -6.84 -19.91
N VAL A 92 8.56 -6.39 -19.71
CA VAL A 92 9.43 -5.86 -20.78
C VAL A 92 10.84 -6.44 -20.65
N VAL A 93 11.62 -6.37 -21.73
CA VAL A 93 13.03 -6.80 -21.75
C VAL A 93 13.94 -5.68 -22.24
N GLU A 94 15.13 -5.52 -21.63
CA GLU A 94 16.16 -4.58 -22.09
C GLU A 94 16.88 -5.15 -23.32
N LEU A 95 16.96 -4.34 -24.38
CA LEU A 95 17.69 -4.64 -25.61
C LEU A 95 18.77 -3.60 -25.88
N LYS A 96 19.83 -4.02 -26.57
CA LYS A 96 20.84 -3.13 -27.16
C LYS A 96 20.53 -2.96 -28.64
N VAL A 97 20.04 -1.78 -29.03
CA VAL A 97 19.73 -1.44 -30.43
C VAL A 97 20.84 -0.59 -31.03
N LYS A 98 21.27 -0.91 -32.25
CA LYS A 98 22.28 -0.11 -32.98
C LYS A 98 21.69 1.25 -33.33
N ARG A 99 22.34 2.35 -32.94
CA ARG A 99 22.03 3.67 -33.52
C ARG A 99 22.65 3.76 -34.91
N LYS A 100 21.87 4.21 -35.90
CA LYS A 100 22.44 4.71 -37.16
C LYS A 100 23.23 5.99 -36.88
N VAL A 101 24.53 5.89 -36.64
CA VAL A 101 25.42 7.05 -36.62
C VAL A 101 26.75 6.70 -37.30
N THR A 102 26.85 7.06 -38.58
CA THR A 102 28.05 7.02 -39.45
C THR A 102 28.78 5.67 -39.61
N PRO A 103 29.52 5.44 -40.72
CA PRO A 103 30.16 4.14 -41.00
C PRO A 103 31.25 3.70 -39.99
N TYR A 104 31.66 4.56 -39.06
CA TYR A 104 32.90 4.39 -38.30
C TYR A 104 32.74 4.27 -36.78
N LYS A 105 31.51 4.21 -36.23
CA LYS A 105 31.31 3.99 -34.78
C LYS A 105 29.96 3.35 -34.48
N GLU A 106 29.96 2.07 -34.09
CA GLU A 106 28.76 1.43 -33.57
C GLU A 106 28.43 1.97 -32.17
N VAL A 107 27.45 2.87 -32.08
CA VAL A 107 26.90 3.33 -30.79
C VAL A 107 25.61 2.56 -30.52
N TYR A 108 25.59 1.70 -29.52
CA TYR A 108 24.38 1.01 -29.09
C TYR A 108 23.58 1.91 -28.13
N ALA A 109 22.28 2.03 -28.34
CA ALA A 109 21.34 2.60 -27.39
C ALA A 109 20.62 1.49 -26.63
N ARG A 110 20.23 1.78 -25.39
CA ARG A 110 19.33 0.91 -24.62
C ARG A 110 17.91 1.15 -25.07
N ALA A 111 17.17 0.08 -25.30
CA ALA A 111 15.75 0.09 -25.62
C ALA A 111 15.00 -0.92 -24.75
N TYR A 112 13.71 -0.68 -24.54
CA TYR A 112 12.81 -1.65 -23.90
C TYR A 112 11.77 -2.14 -24.90
N GLN A 113 11.46 -3.42 -24.81
CA GLN A 113 10.49 -4.10 -25.68
C GLN A 113 9.47 -4.84 -24.81
N LYS A 114 8.18 -4.73 -25.14
CA LYS A 114 7.11 -5.51 -24.46
C LYS A 114 7.25 -6.99 -24.81
N THR A 115 7.18 -7.84 -23.79
CA THR A 115 7.21 -9.31 -23.92
C THR A 115 5.81 -9.89 -24.08
N ASP A 116 5.72 -11.17 -24.43
CA ASP A 116 4.45 -11.91 -24.42
C ASP A 116 3.73 -11.83 -23.08
N ALA A 117 4.45 -11.94 -21.95
CA ALA A 117 3.85 -11.80 -20.63
C ALA A 117 3.35 -10.38 -20.35
N GLY A 118 4.04 -9.38 -20.91
CA GLY A 118 3.59 -7.98 -20.89
C GLY A 118 2.25 -7.80 -21.60
N GLU A 119 2.05 -8.45 -22.74
CA GLU A 119 0.77 -8.41 -23.46
C GLU A 119 -0.31 -9.29 -22.81
N ASP A 120 0.01 -10.54 -22.49
CA ASP A 120 -0.99 -11.54 -22.10
C ASP A 120 -1.43 -11.39 -20.64
N PHE A 121 -0.57 -10.87 -19.76
CA PHE A 121 -0.92 -10.63 -18.34
C PHE A 121 -0.83 -9.16 -17.94
N GLY A 122 0.18 -8.45 -18.44
CA GLY A 122 0.43 -7.06 -18.07
C GLY A 122 -0.64 -6.10 -18.58
N ASP A 123 -0.98 -6.14 -19.86
CA ASP A 123 -1.98 -5.26 -20.47
C ASP A 123 -3.38 -5.47 -19.85
N PRO A 124 -3.92 -6.71 -19.70
CA PRO A 124 -5.18 -6.91 -18.99
C PRO A 124 -5.15 -6.40 -17.55
N ALA A 125 -4.07 -6.65 -16.80
CA ALA A 125 -3.93 -6.14 -15.44
C ALA A 125 -3.92 -4.60 -15.40
N ALA A 126 -3.30 -3.94 -16.38
CA ALA A 126 -3.32 -2.49 -16.55
C ALA A 126 -4.73 -1.96 -16.86
N CYS A 127 -5.46 -2.63 -17.76
CA CYS A 127 -6.84 -2.31 -18.10
C CYS A 127 -7.77 -2.43 -16.88
N LEU A 128 -7.63 -3.49 -16.08
CA LEU A 128 -8.38 -3.63 -14.83
C LEU A 128 -8.07 -2.48 -13.86
N GLY A 129 -6.81 -2.06 -13.76
CA GLY A 129 -6.41 -0.91 -12.94
C GLY A 129 -7.08 0.39 -13.38
N ILE A 130 -7.03 0.72 -14.67
CA ILE A 130 -7.68 1.92 -15.24
C ILE A 130 -9.19 1.87 -15.01
N ARG A 131 -9.82 0.71 -15.24
CA ARG A 131 -11.26 0.50 -15.04
C ARG A 131 -11.66 0.70 -13.58
N LEU A 132 -10.88 0.13 -12.65
CA LEU A 132 -11.11 0.26 -11.22
C LEU A 132 -11.10 1.73 -10.81
N VAL A 133 -10.07 2.48 -11.17
CA VAL A 133 -9.93 3.90 -10.83
C VAL A 133 -11.13 4.69 -11.35
N ASN A 134 -11.51 4.49 -12.62
CA ASN A 134 -12.68 5.16 -13.22
C ASN A 134 -14.00 4.82 -12.51
N LYS A 135 -14.19 3.57 -12.07
CA LYS A 135 -15.35 3.19 -11.25
C LYS A 135 -15.35 3.88 -9.90
N LEU A 136 -14.20 3.91 -9.20
CA LEU A 136 -14.09 4.53 -7.88
C LEU A 136 -14.36 6.04 -7.90
N ILE A 137 -13.92 6.76 -8.95
CA ILE A 137 -14.17 8.20 -9.10
C ILE A 137 -15.68 8.49 -9.26
N LYS A 138 -16.42 7.59 -9.91
CA LYS A 138 -17.85 7.74 -10.22
C LYS A 138 -18.78 7.35 -9.05
N LEU A 139 -18.25 6.79 -7.96
CA LEU A 139 -19.05 6.39 -6.80
C LEU A 139 -19.71 7.58 -6.11
N LYS A 140 -20.98 7.41 -5.70
CA LYS A 140 -21.72 8.42 -4.92
C LYS A 140 -21.01 8.72 -3.59
N GLN A 141 -20.53 7.67 -2.91
CA GLN A 141 -19.67 7.76 -1.74
C GLN A 141 -18.23 7.45 -2.16
N LYS A 142 -17.60 8.38 -2.89
CA LYS A 142 -16.25 8.15 -3.42
C LYS A 142 -15.20 7.99 -2.32
N PRO A 143 -14.21 7.09 -2.50
CA PRO A 143 -13.05 7.02 -1.63
C PRO A 143 -12.29 8.36 -1.62
N LYS A 144 -11.61 8.66 -0.51
CA LYS A 144 -10.74 9.84 -0.39
C LYS A 144 -9.62 9.83 -1.44
N TYR A 145 -9.08 8.65 -1.74
CA TYR A 145 -8.04 8.46 -2.75
C TYR A 145 -8.43 7.34 -3.71
N CYS A 146 -8.42 7.63 -5.01
CA CYS A 146 -8.70 6.64 -6.07
C CYS A 146 -7.43 6.10 -6.75
N SER A 147 -6.26 6.72 -6.55
CA SER A 147 -4.99 6.24 -7.13
C SER A 147 -4.57 4.88 -6.57
N LEU A 148 -4.16 3.98 -7.45
CA LEU A 148 -3.65 2.66 -7.07
C LEU A 148 -2.36 2.77 -6.26
N LEU A 149 -1.54 3.80 -6.46
CA LEU A 149 -0.37 4.05 -5.60
C LEU A 149 -0.79 4.30 -4.14
N LYS A 150 -1.90 5.01 -3.88
CA LYS A 150 -2.38 5.30 -2.52
C LYS A 150 -3.05 4.08 -1.89
N ILE A 151 -3.77 3.30 -2.69
CA ILE A 151 -4.46 2.08 -2.26
C ILE A 151 -3.43 0.96 -2.02
N LEU A 152 -2.77 0.51 -3.08
CA LEU A 152 -1.85 -0.62 -3.10
C LEU A 152 -0.47 -0.30 -2.49
N GLY A 153 -0.09 0.99 -2.45
CA GLY A 153 1.22 1.43 -1.97
C GLY A 153 2.32 1.32 -3.01
N GLY A 154 3.53 1.75 -2.63
CA GLY A 154 4.72 1.62 -3.48
C GLY A 154 5.13 0.16 -3.69
N THR A 155 5.91 -0.08 -4.76
CA THR A 155 6.39 -1.41 -5.16
C THR A 155 7.47 -2.00 -4.25
N ASN A 156 8.08 -1.17 -3.41
CA ASN A 156 9.18 -1.59 -2.54
C ASN A 156 8.69 -2.54 -1.44
N LYS A 157 9.39 -3.67 -1.32
CA LYS A 157 9.27 -4.57 -0.17
C LYS A 157 9.91 -3.91 1.05
N ARG A 158 9.18 -3.79 2.16
CA ARG A 158 9.77 -3.37 3.44
C ARG A 158 10.63 -4.51 3.98
N GLU A 159 11.74 -4.17 4.64
CA GLU A 159 12.68 -5.14 5.23
C GLU A 159 11.99 -6.13 6.17
N GLU A 160 10.99 -5.66 6.93
CA GLU A 160 10.22 -6.45 7.91
C GLU A 160 9.10 -7.32 7.28
N ALA A 161 8.85 -7.20 5.97
CA ALA A 161 7.72 -7.85 5.30
C ALA A 161 8.18 -9.06 4.48
N ARG A 162 7.50 -10.20 4.60
CA ARG A 162 7.76 -11.39 3.76
C ARG A 162 7.33 -11.17 2.30
N TYR A 163 6.32 -10.34 2.08
CA TYR A 163 5.67 -10.06 0.80
C TYR A 163 5.63 -8.55 0.54
N ARG A 164 5.52 -8.13 -0.73
CA ARG A 164 5.18 -6.75 -1.10
C ARG A 164 3.72 -6.47 -0.75
N ARG A 165 3.40 -5.19 -0.69
CA ARG A 165 2.12 -4.70 -0.18
C ARG A 165 0.90 -5.15 -1.01
N GLY A 166 1.08 -5.36 -2.32
CA GLY A 166 0.02 -5.84 -3.21
C GLY A 166 -0.61 -7.16 -2.74
N TYR A 167 0.19 -8.18 -2.44
CA TYR A 167 -0.31 -9.47 -1.95
C TYR A 167 -0.93 -9.37 -0.55
N THR A 168 -0.37 -8.57 0.35
CA THR A 168 -1.01 -8.34 1.67
C THR A 168 -2.39 -7.72 1.52
N ILE A 169 -2.56 -6.75 0.62
CA ILE A 169 -3.86 -6.14 0.36
C ILE A 169 -4.82 -7.15 -0.28
N TYR A 170 -4.34 -7.98 -1.20
CA TYR A 170 -5.13 -9.06 -1.79
C TYR A 170 -5.76 -9.95 -0.72
N GLU A 171 -4.97 -10.48 0.21
CA GLU A 171 -5.48 -11.36 1.28
C GLU A 171 -6.40 -10.63 2.27
N ILE A 172 -6.05 -9.40 2.66
CA ILE A 172 -6.90 -8.59 3.56
C ILE A 172 -8.26 -8.29 2.93
N VAL A 173 -8.29 -7.88 1.66
CA VAL A 173 -9.53 -7.55 0.97
C VAL A 173 -10.34 -8.81 0.69
N LYS A 174 -9.69 -9.91 0.31
CA LYS A 174 -10.34 -11.23 0.17
C LYS A 174 -11.08 -11.60 1.46
N LEU A 175 -10.38 -11.58 2.60
CA LEU A 175 -10.95 -11.93 3.90
C LEU A 175 -12.16 -11.03 4.25
N LEU A 176 -12.07 -9.73 4.01
CA LEU A 176 -13.17 -8.79 4.26
C LEU A 176 -14.38 -9.03 3.33
N VAL A 177 -14.15 -9.40 2.07
CA VAL A 177 -15.22 -9.69 1.11
C VAL A 177 -15.84 -11.06 1.32
N GLU A 178 -15.10 -12.05 1.83
CA GLU A 178 -15.66 -13.37 2.17
C GLU A 178 -16.54 -13.32 3.43
N ASN A 179 -16.21 -12.47 4.40
CA ASN A 179 -17.01 -12.26 5.62
C ASN A 179 -18.02 -11.12 5.46
N LYS A 180 -18.87 -11.21 4.43
CA LYS A 180 -19.83 -10.14 4.07
C LYS A 180 -20.74 -9.81 5.26
N ASN A 181 -20.81 -8.51 5.57
CA ASN A 181 -21.58 -7.88 6.66
C ASN A 181 -20.97 -7.95 8.06
N GLU A 182 -19.91 -8.72 8.26
CA GLU A 182 -19.23 -8.82 9.56
C GLU A 182 -18.23 -7.69 9.77
N GLU A 183 -18.09 -7.30 11.03
CA GLU A 183 -17.06 -6.38 11.50
C GLU A 183 -15.89 -7.26 12.03
N LEU A 184 -14.77 -7.30 11.30
CA LEU A 184 -13.62 -8.11 11.68
C LEU A 184 -12.68 -7.31 12.57
N ARG A 185 -12.28 -7.88 13.71
CA ARG A 185 -11.24 -7.26 14.54
C ARG A 185 -9.88 -7.51 13.91
N GLN A 186 -8.99 -6.52 13.99
CA GLN A 186 -7.62 -6.65 13.54
C GLN A 186 -6.91 -7.88 14.14
N ALA A 187 -7.20 -8.20 15.41
CA ALA A 187 -6.63 -9.37 16.08
C ALA A 187 -7.08 -10.68 15.43
N ASP A 188 -8.35 -10.78 15.02
CA ASP A 188 -8.90 -11.96 14.36
C ASP A 188 -8.28 -12.09 12.96
N MET A 189 -8.15 -10.98 12.21
CA MET A 189 -7.48 -10.99 10.90
C MET A 189 -6.00 -11.41 10.98
N ILE A 190 -5.30 -11.08 12.07
CA ILE A 190 -3.93 -11.55 12.30
C ILE A 190 -3.88 -13.07 12.52
N GLN A 191 -4.90 -13.65 13.14
CA GLN A 191 -5.01 -15.09 13.34
C GLN A 191 -5.37 -15.82 12.04
N GLU A 192 -6.29 -15.26 11.25
CA GLU A 192 -6.73 -15.82 9.97
C GLU A 192 -5.67 -15.71 8.85
N LEU A 193 -4.74 -14.74 8.96
CA LEU A 193 -3.66 -14.51 7.99
C LEU A 193 -2.26 -14.70 8.62
N PRO A 194 -1.93 -15.89 9.14
CA PRO A 194 -0.75 -16.13 9.95
C PRO A 194 0.58 -15.97 9.18
N GLU A 195 0.57 -16.05 7.85
CA GLU A 195 1.77 -15.83 7.04
C GLU A 195 2.15 -14.35 6.87
N LEU A 196 1.24 -13.44 7.23
CA LEU A 196 1.42 -12.00 7.09
C LEU A 196 1.89 -11.39 8.42
N ASN A 197 2.86 -10.48 8.34
CA ASN A 197 3.36 -9.79 9.53
C ASN A 197 2.25 -8.90 10.14
N PRO A 198 1.93 -9.01 11.45
CA PRO A 198 0.89 -8.22 12.11
C PRO A 198 1.04 -6.71 11.94
N LYS A 199 2.28 -6.21 11.95
CA LYS A 199 2.59 -4.79 11.73
C LYS A 199 2.26 -4.37 10.29
N VAL A 200 2.45 -5.27 9.32
CA VAL A 200 2.11 -5.02 7.91
C VAL A 200 0.60 -5.02 7.71
N ILE A 201 -0.14 -5.96 8.32
CA ILE A 201 -1.61 -5.98 8.34
C ILE A 201 -2.14 -4.65 8.88
N SER A 202 -1.65 -4.23 10.07
CA SER A 202 -2.00 -2.96 10.70
C SER A 202 -1.81 -1.76 9.76
N ASN A 203 -0.66 -1.69 9.10
CA ASN A 203 -0.34 -0.60 8.19
C ASN A 203 -1.23 -0.59 6.94
N CYS A 204 -1.59 -1.77 6.42
CA CYS A 204 -2.48 -1.91 5.27
C CYS A 204 -3.92 -1.51 5.63
N LEU A 205 -4.47 -2.02 6.74
CA LEU A 205 -5.80 -1.64 7.24
C LEU A 205 -5.91 -0.13 7.46
N ASN A 206 -4.90 0.47 8.08
CA ASN A 206 -4.80 1.92 8.14
C ASN A 206 -4.85 2.49 6.71
N SER A 207 -3.87 2.22 5.85
CA SER A 207 -3.82 2.88 4.54
C SER A 207 -5.11 2.72 3.71
N LEU A 208 -5.71 1.52 3.70
CA LEU A 208 -6.99 1.22 3.04
C LEU A 208 -8.13 2.05 3.62
N GLY A 209 -8.24 2.11 4.96
CA GLY A 209 -9.23 2.97 5.60
C GLY A 209 -9.00 4.47 5.34
N GLU A 210 -7.75 4.89 5.05
CA GLU A 210 -7.47 6.31 4.75
C GLU A 210 -7.97 6.67 3.37
N ALA A 211 -7.70 5.75 2.44
CA ALA A 211 -8.18 5.85 1.08
C ALA A 211 -9.71 5.79 1.04
N GLY A 212 -10.37 5.25 2.06
CA GLY A 212 -11.83 5.07 2.10
C GLY A 212 -12.29 3.84 1.33
N VAL A 213 -11.38 2.91 1.03
CA VAL A 213 -11.70 1.66 0.32
C VAL A 213 -12.16 0.53 1.24
N ILE A 214 -12.09 0.73 2.57
CA ILE A 214 -12.70 -0.11 3.60
C ILE A 214 -13.25 0.79 4.70
N ASP A 215 -14.24 0.30 5.45
CA ASP A 215 -14.68 0.95 6.67
C ASP A 215 -13.78 0.50 7.82
N TYR A 216 -12.82 1.34 8.21
CA TYR A 216 -11.86 1.00 9.25
C TYR A 216 -11.94 1.97 10.43
N LYS A 217 -12.35 1.43 11.57
CA LYS A 217 -12.33 2.10 12.87
C LYS A 217 -11.10 1.63 13.62
N SER A 218 -10.16 2.52 13.93
CA SER A 218 -9.00 2.18 14.76
C SER A 218 -8.88 3.16 15.91
N PRO A 219 -8.53 2.71 17.12
CA PRO A 219 -8.16 3.61 18.22
C PRO A 219 -6.99 4.53 17.88
N TYR A 220 -6.21 4.24 16.83
CA TYR A 220 -5.12 5.09 16.33
C TYR A 220 -5.58 6.17 15.34
N ARG A 221 -6.84 6.11 14.88
CA ARG A 221 -7.42 7.01 13.88
C ARG A 221 -8.61 7.77 14.44
N ASP A 222 -8.46 9.08 14.47
CA ASP A 222 -9.37 10.01 15.10
C ASP A 222 -10.80 10.05 14.56
N ILE A 223 -11.68 10.43 15.49
CA ILE A 223 -12.78 11.38 15.27
C ILE A 223 -12.18 12.70 14.73
N LYS A 224 -12.38 13.01 13.44
CA LYS A 224 -11.90 14.24 12.72
C LYS A 224 -10.42 14.27 12.28
N GLY A 225 -9.81 13.13 11.97
CA GLY A 225 -8.63 13.09 11.11
C GLY A 225 -7.31 13.61 11.69
N LYS A 226 -7.15 13.75 13.00
CA LYS A 226 -5.82 13.81 13.63
C LYS A 226 -5.45 12.38 14.09
N ARG A 227 -4.40 12.23 14.90
CA ARG A 227 -3.87 10.92 15.31
C ARG A 227 -4.13 10.76 16.80
N ALA A 228 -4.85 9.71 17.21
CA ALA A 228 -5.19 9.44 18.60
C ALA A 228 -4.00 8.94 19.44
N LYS A 229 -2.76 9.12 18.95
CA LYS A 229 -1.58 8.98 19.79
C LYS A 229 -1.61 10.08 20.83
N GLY A 230 -1.94 9.72 22.06
CA GLY A 230 -1.77 10.55 23.24
C GLY A 230 -3.06 10.82 24.02
N TRP A 231 -4.23 10.80 23.38
CA TRP A 231 -5.48 11.34 23.92
C TRP A 231 -6.15 10.52 25.03
N ALA A 232 -5.54 9.42 25.50
CA ALA A 232 -5.99 8.81 26.74
C ALA A 232 -5.70 9.80 27.87
N LYS A 233 -6.77 10.41 28.40
CA LYS A 233 -6.66 11.20 29.61
C LYS A 233 -6.64 10.29 30.81
N TYR A 234 -5.54 10.38 31.55
CA TYR A 234 -5.35 9.67 32.81
C TYR A 234 -5.73 10.60 33.96
N ARG A 235 -6.36 10.03 34.99
CA ARG A 235 -6.61 10.68 36.28
C ARG A 235 -5.99 9.83 37.37
N LEU A 236 -5.48 10.51 38.39
CA LEU A 236 -4.90 9.84 39.55
C LEU A 236 -6.02 9.19 40.37
N LYS A 237 -5.95 7.86 40.56
CA LYS A 237 -6.89 7.11 41.41
C LYS A 237 -6.42 7.08 42.86
N LYS A 238 -5.11 6.86 43.06
CA LYS A 238 -4.46 6.84 44.38
C LYS A 238 -3.05 7.41 44.28
N LYS A 239 -2.59 8.07 45.35
CA LYS A 239 -1.23 8.61 45.41
C LYS A 239 -0.21 7.51 45.09
N ILE A 240 0.77 7.85 44.25
CA ILE A 240 1.74 6.87 43.76
C ILE A 240 2.98 6.94 44.63
N ASP A 241 3.33 5.85 45.31
CA ASP A 241 4.66 5.70 45.89
C ASP A 241 5.65 5.28 44.78
N TYR A 242 6.78 5.98 44.66
CA TYR A 242 7.71 5.75 43.56
C TYR A 242 8.38 4.38 43.65
N GLU A 243 8.79 3.93 44.84
CA GLU A 243 9.51 2.67 45.01
C GLU A 243 8.54 1.50 44.81
N GLU A 244 7.33 1.60 45.39
CA GLU A 244 6.28 0.59 45.19
C GLU A 244 5.86 0.47 43.71
N ALA A 245 5.69 1.61 43.02
CA ALA A 245 5.37 1.62 41.60
C ALA A 245 6.51 1.04 40.75
N LEU A 246 7.77 1.37 41.06
CA LEU A 246 8.92 0.83 40.33
C LEU A 246 9.01 -0.69 40.47
N ASP A 247 8.83 -1.22 41.68
CA ASP A 247 8.84 -2.66 41.93
C ASP A 247 7.66 -3.37 41.27
N GLY A 248 6.46 -2.79 41.35
CA GLY A 248 5.27 -3.31 40.64
C GLY A 248 5.47 -3.34 39.12
N ILE A 249 6.07 -2.28 38.56
CA ILE A 249 6.37 -2.19 37.13
C ILE A 249 7.38 -3.26 36.72
N LYS A 250 8.46 -3.44 37.49
CA LYS A 250 9.46 -4.48 37.18
C LYS A 250 8.87 -5.89 37.25
N LYS A 251 7.89 -6.14 38.12
CA LYS A 251 7.15 -7.42 38.15
C LYS A 251 6.31 -7.61 36.89
N LEU A 252 5.60 -6.57 36.41
CA LEU A 252 4.79 -6.65 35.19
C LEU A 252 5.62 -6.65 33.90
N ASN A 253 6.77 -5.98 33.91
CA ASN A 253 7.67 -5.83 32.78
C ASN A 253 9.14 -5.88 33.25
N PRO A 254 9.74 -7.09 33.34
CA PRO A 254 11.11 -7.27 33.85
C PRO A 254 12.20 -6.52 33.06
N LYS A 255 11.91 -6.12 31.81
CA LYS A 255 12.84 -5.37 30.96
C LYS A 255 12.68 -3.85 31.07
N PHE A 256 11.90 -3.37 32.03
CA PHE A 256 11.69 -1.93 32.21
C PHE A 256 12.98 -1.22 32.65
N ASP A 257 13.48 -0.29 31.83
CA ASP A 257 14.75 0.42 32.05
C ASP A 257 14.60 1.96 32.13
N LEU A 258 13.40 2.45 32.46
CA LEU A 258 13.06 3.89 32.44
C LEU A 258 12.82 4.51 33.84
N PRO A 259 13.65 4.27 34.87
CA PRO A 259 13.38 4.73 36.25
C PRO A 259 13.41 6.26 36.38
N ILE A 260 14.28 6.95 35.64
CA ILE A 260 14.36 8.42 35.67
C ILE A 260 13.08 9.06 35.12
N ALA A 261 12.56 8.52 34.01
CA ALA A 261 11.31 9.01 33.44
C ALA A 261 10.13 8.70 34.37
N LEU A 262 10.10 7.51 34.98
CA LEU A 262 9.08 7.14 35.97
C LEU A 262 9.08 8.12 37.14
N LYS A 263 10.26 8.42 37.72
CA LYS A 263 10.39 9.36 38.84
C LYS A 263 9.82 10.74 38.51
N LYS A 264 10.14 11.27 37.32
CA LYS A 264 9.61 12.57 36.85
C LYS A 264 8.09 12.54 36.70
N ILE A 265 7.55 11.48 36.10
CA ILE A 265 6.10 11.32 35.87
C ILE A 265 5.36 11.21 37.21
N VAL A 266 5.83 10.33 38.12
CA VAL A 266 5.24 10.13 39.44
C VAL A 266 5.25 11.42 40.26
N ALA A 267 6.40 12.11 40.30
CA ALA A 267 6.51 13.39 41.00
C ALA A 267 5.50 14.42 40.46
N TYR A 268 5.41 14.55 39.13
CA TYR A 268 4.50 15.49 38.51
C TYR A 268 3.03 15.16 38.77
N ILE A 269 2.63 13.90 38.62
CA ILE A 269 1.24 13.44 38.84
C ILE A 269 0.84 13.67 40.30
N ASN A 270 1.69 13.28 41.25
CA ASN A 270 1.41 13.48 42.68
C ASN A 270 1.32 14.97 43.07
N SER A 271 2.07 15.85 42.41
CA SER A 271 1.97 17.31 42.61
C SER A 271 0.74 17.94 41.96
N ASN A 272 0.00 17.22 41.09
CA ASN A 272 -1.16 17.73 40.37
C ASN A 272 -2.35 16.74 40.43
N PRO A 273 -2.79 16.31 41.63
CA PRO A 273 -3.64 15.12 41.79
C PRO A 273 -5.03 15.22 41.14
N THR A 274 -5.56 16.43 40.95
CA THR A 274 -6.88 16.68 40.35
C THR A 274 -6.83 16.88 38.84
N LYS A 275 -5.63 16.96 38.26
CA LYS A 275 -5.47 17.25 36.84
C LYS A 275 -5.62 15.97 36.01
N GLU A 276 -6.23 16.10 34.85
CA GLU A 276 -6.16 15.08 33.81
C GLU A 276 -4.85 15.20 33.03
N PHE A 277 -4.30 14.06 32.61
CA PHE A 277 -3.00 14.00 31.94
C PHE A 277 -3.10 13.30 30.59
N GLU A 278 -2.57 13.94 29.56
CA GLU A 278 -2.34 13.36 28.24
C GLU A 278 -0.86 12.95 28.07
N CYS A 279 -0.53 11.86 27.35
CA CYS A 279 0.89 11.50 27.07
C CYS A 279 1.68 12.66 26.49
N ASN A 280 1.13 13.30 25.44
CA ASN A 280 1.87 14.30 24.68
C ASN A 280 2.12 15.54 25.53
N GLU A 281 1.11 15.99 26.27
CA GLU A 281 1.22 17.14 27.18
C GLU A 281 2.22 16.85 28.30
N LEU A 282 2.13 15.67 28.92
CA LEU A 282 3.02 15.26 30.00
C LEU A 282 4.46 15.12 29.49
N ALA A 283 4.65 14.51 28.32
CA ALA A 283 5.95 14.32 27.70
C ALA A 283 6.62 15.65 27.35
N SER A 284 5.86 16.57 26.74
CA SER A 284 6.33 17.91 26.44
C SER A 284 6.71 18.68 27.71
N LYS A 285 5.84 18.66 28.73
CA LYS A 285 6.06 19.40 29.98
C LYS A 285 7.23 18.88 30.82
N LEU A 286 7.48 17.57 30.80
CA LEU A 286 8.56 16.92 31.55
C LEU A 286 9.86 16.75 30.75
N ASN A 287 9.85 17.17 29.48
CA ASN A 287 10.94 16.98 28.52
C ASN A 287 11.40 15.51 28.47
N ILE A 288 10.46 14.61 28.19
CA ILE A 288 10.69 13.18 27.99
C ILE A 288 10.08 12.73 26.66
N LYS A 289 10.55 11.61 26.10
CA LYS A 289 9.95 11.05 24.87
C LYS A 289 8.52 10.57 25.15
N CYS A 290 7.54 10.89 24.29
CA CYS A 290 6.15 10.41 24.52
C CYS A 290 6.05 8.88 24.51
N ASP A 291 6.86 8.15 23.76
CA ASP A 291 6.85 6.68 23.87
C ASP A 291 7.17 6.21 25.29
N TYR A 292 8.06 6.89 26.03
CA TYR A 292 8.36 6.58 27.44
C TYR A 292 7.19 6.96 28.35
N ALA A 293 6.62 8.15 28.15
CA ALA A 293 5.46 8.59 28.93
C ALA A 293 4.26 7.64 28.73
N SER A 294 4.00 7.21 27.51
CA SER A 294 2.93 6.27 27.16
C SER A 294 3.11 4.91 27.83
N ILE A 295 4.34 4.34 27.77
CA ILE A 295 4.65 3.06 28.44
C ILE A 295 4.41 3.18 29.95
N ILE A 296 4.91 4.25 30.58
CA ILE A 296 4.81 4.44 32.03
C ILE A 296 3.36 4.64 32.47
N LEU A 297 2.60 5.51 31.80
CA LEU A 297 1.19 5.75 32.11
C LEU A 297 0.36 4.46 32.00
N SER A 298 0.59 3.66 30.95
CA SER A 298 -0.10 2.36 30.78
C SER A 298 0.24 1.36 31.89
N LEU A 299 1.50 1.31 32.34
CA LEU A 299 1.91 0.42 33.42
C LEU A 299 1.36 0.87 34.78
N LEU A 300 1.33 2.18 35.04
CA LEU A 300 0.74 2.74 36.26
C LEU A 300 -0.78 2.52 36.31
N GLU A 301 -1.47 2.62 35.18
CA GLU A 301 -2.88 2.25 35.05
C GLU A 301 -3.11 0.76 35.36
N LYS A 302 -2.28 -0.14 34.81
CA LYS A 302 -2.35 -1.59 35.11
C LYS A 302 -2.11 -1.93 36.59
N LEU A 303 -1.33 -1.13 37.29
CA LEU A 303 -1.09 -1.23 38.73
C LEU A 303 -2.16 -0.53 39.59
N ASP A 304 -3.23 -0.07 38.94
CA ASP A 304 -4.38 0.57 39.58
C ASP A 304 -4.02 1.91 40.28
N TYR A 305 -2.97 2.59 39.82
CA TYR A 305 -2.62 3.95 40.26
C TYR A 305 -3.37 5.03 39.50
N LEU A 306 -3.63 4.77 38.22
CA LEU A 306 -4.32 5.68 37.32
C LEU A 306 -5.61 5.04 36.83
N GLU A 307 -6.62 5.86 36.62
CA GLU A 307 -7.78 5.53 35.79
C GLU A 307 -7.68 6.31 34.49
N SER A 308 -8.26 5.80 33.41
CA SER A 308 -8.33 6.52 32.15
C SER A 308 -9.77 6.55 31.63
N GLU A 309 -10.11 7.61 30.89
CA GLU A 309 -11.39 7.69 30.17
C GLU A 309 -11.49 6.65 29.03
N PHE A 310 -10.34 6.13 28.61
CA PHE A 310 -10.22 5.11 27.57
C PHE A 310 -9.42 3.92 28.08
N LYS A 311 -10.09 2.89 28.58
CA LYS A 311 -9.43 1.61 28.85
C LYS A 311 -8.83 1.07 27.55
N GLY A 312 -7.49 1.03 27.48
CA GLY A 312 -6.78 0.38 26.39
C GLY A 312 -7.27 -1.06 26.22
N GLY A 313 -7.89 -1.37 25.07
CA GLY A 313 -8.46 -2.70 24.78
C GLY A 313 -9.99 -2.74 24.64
N GLU A 314 -10.74 -1.72 25.06
CA GLU A 314 -12.21 -1.70 24.91
C GLU A 314 -12.67 -1.23 23.51
N LYS A 315 -11.91 -0.36 22.84
CA LYS A 315 -12.10 -0.06 21.41
C LYS A 315 -11.18 -0.93 20.58
N LEU A 316 -11.75 -1.91 19.90
CA LEU A 316 -11.02 -2.80 19.02
C LEU A 316 -10.81 -2.08 17.67
N SER A 317 -9.67 -2.32 17.02
CA SER A 317 -9.53 -1.96 15.61
C SER A 317 -10.42 -2.89 14.82
N ILE A 318 -11.41 -2.35 14.12
CA ILE A 318 -12.42 -3.11 13.39
C ILE A 318 -12.41 -2.65 11.94
N ALA A 319 -12.43 -3.61 11.02
CA ALA A 319 -12.52 -3.40 9.60
C ALA A 319 -13.79 -4.06 9.04
N LYS A 320 -14.42 -3.42 8.07
CA LYS A 320 -15.57 -3.96 7.33
C LYS A 320 -15.46 -3.60 5.85
N ALA A 321 -15.92 -4.52 5.00
CA ALA A 321 -16.05 -4.26 3.58
C ALA A 321 -17.17 -3.23 3.30
N ASN A 322 -16.89 -2.27 2.45
CA ASN A 322 -17.84 -1.31 1.91
C ASN A 322 -17.99 -1.50 0.37
N GLU A 323 -18.78 -0.64 -0.27
CA GLU A 323 -19.00 -0.70 -1.73
C GLU A 323 -17.69 -0.66 -2.53
N ALA A 324 -16.76 0.23 -2.15
CA ALA A 324 -15.46 0.34 -2.79
C ALA A 324 -14.59 -0.91 -2.56
N THR A 325 -14.70 -1.56 -1.39
CA THR A 325 -14.03 -2.85 -1.13
C THR A 325 -14.49 -3.93 -2.11
N HIS A 326 -15.80 -4.02 -2.35
CA HIS A 326 -16.35 -5.02 -3.27
C HIS A 326 -15.98 -4.74 -4.72
N ILE A 327 -15.96 -3.48 -5.14
CA ILE A 327 -15.47 -3.09 -6.48
C ILE A 327 -13.98 -3.43 -6.62
N LEU A 328 -13.15 -3.08 -5.63
CA LEU A 328 -11.72 -3.42 -5.63
C LEU A 328 -11.48 -4.94 -5.72
N TRP A 329 -12.30 -5.74 -5.03
CA TRP A 329 -12.21 -7.20 -5.12
C TRP A 329 -12.64 -7.72 -6.49
N ASN A 330 -13.91 -7.52 -6.86
CA ASN A 330 -14.53 -8.14 -8.02
C ASN A 330 -13.94 -7.64 -9.35
N ASP A 331 -13.64 -6.34 -9.45
CA ASP A 331 -13.20 -5.74 -10.72
C ASP A 331 -11.67 -5.69 -10.89
N PHE A 332 -10.89 -6.08 -9.88
CA PHE A 332 -9.43 -5.95 -9.95
C PHE A 332 -8.68 -7.10 -9.28
N LEU A 333 -8.82 -7.30 -7.96
CA LEU A 333 -8.01 -8.26 -7.23
C LEU A 333 -8.35 -9.71 -7.57
N GLU A 334 -9.62 -10.08 -7.61
CA GLU A 334 -10.06 -11.45 -7.88
C GLU A 334 -9.64 -11.94 -9.27
N PRO A 335 -9.88 -11.19 -10.38
CA PRO A 335 -9.35 -11.53 -11.69
C PRO A 335 -7.83 -11.74 -11.69
N ILE A 336 -7.08 -10.83 -11.07
CA ILE A 336 -5.62 -10.97 -10.96
C ILE A 336 -5.25 -12.26 -10.22
N GLY A 337 -5.95 -12.58 -9.13
CA GLY A 337 -5.77 -13.82 -8.38
C GLY A 337 -5.98 -15.06 -9.23
N LYS A 338 -7.07 -15.12 -10.00
CA LYS A 338 -7.39 -16.23 -10.92
C LYS A 338 -6.29 -16.42 -11.97
N ALA A 339 -5.84 -15.34 -12.62
CA ALA A 339 -4.77 -15.40 -13.63
C ALA A 339 -3.43 -15.82 -13.01
N ALA A 340 -3.09 -15.28 -11.85
CA ALA A 340 -1.84 -15.59 -11.16
C ALA A 340 -1.76 -17.04 -10.66
N ILE A 341 -2.87 -17.60 -10.19
CA ILE A 341 -2.93 -18.99 -9.71
C ILE A 341 -2.86 -19.97 -10.88
N SER A 342 -3.67 -19.75 -11.92
CA SER A 342 -3.79 -20.66 -13.06
C SER A 342 -2.68 -20.48 -14.11
N LEU A 343 -1.95 -19.36 -14.08
CA LEU A 343 -1.04 -18.93 -15.14
C LEU A 343 -1.72 -18.94 -16.52
N ASN A 344 -3.00 -18.58 -16.55
CA ASN A 344 -3.82 -18.53 -17.75
C ASN A 344 -4.19 -17.06 -18.05
N PRO A 345 -3.77 -16.50 -19.20
CA PRO A 345 -4.15 -15.14 -19.57
C PRO A 345 -5.59 -15.06 -20.10
N TYR A 346 -6.19 -16.18 -20.48
CA TYR A 346 -7.54 -16.25 -21.06
C TYR A 346 -8.63 -16.40 -20.00
N ILE A 347 -8.44 -15.85 -18.80
CA ILE A 347 -9.54 -15.73 -17.85
C ILE A 347 -10.53 -14.69 -18.39
N GLU A 348 -11.82 -14.98 -18.27
CA GLU A 348 -12.90 -14.18 -18.87
C GLU A 348 -12.78 -12.69 -18.50
N GLU A 349 -12.50 -12.39 -17.23
CA GLU A 349 -12.42 -11.02 -16.76
C GLU A 349 -11.19 -10.26 -17.31
N PHE A 350 -10.07 -10.93 -17.62
CA PHE A 350 -8.92 -10.31 -18.30
C PHE A 350 -9.23 -9.99 -19.75
N MET A 351 -9.87 -10.93 -20.45
CA MET A 351 -10.27 -10.76 -21.84
C MET A 351 -11.28 -9.63 -21.98
N LEU A 352 -12.33 -9.64 -21.15
CA LEU A 352 -13.33 -8.56 -21.10
C LEU A 352 -12.72 -7.20 -20.78
N ALA A 353 -11.69 -7.15 -19.91
CA ALA A 353 -11.00 -5.90 -19.61
C ALA A 353 -10.21 -5.36 -20.81
N LYS A 354 -9.61 -6.23 -21.62
CA LYS A 354 -8.91 -5.86 -22.86
C LYS A 354 -9.90 -5.42 -23.94
N GLU A 355 -10.97 -6.20 -24.15
CA GLU A 355 -12.04 -5.94 -25.12
C GLU A 355 -12.76 -4.60 -24.86
N LEU A 356 -13.00 -4.24 -23.59
CA LEU A 356 -13.63 -2.97 -23.22
C LEU A 356 -12.89 -1.74 -23.75
N TYR A 357 -11.58 -1.90 -24.01
CA TYR A 357 -10.69 -0.85 -24.47
C TYR A 357 -10.20 -1.07 -25.91
N GLU A 358 -10.88 -1.91 -26.69
CA GLU A 358 -10.77 -1.90 -28.15
C GLU A 358 -11.31 -0.57 -28.73
N ASP A 359 -12.27 0.06 -28.04
CA ASP A 359 -12.65 1.45 -28.31
C ASP A 359 -11.56 2.41 -27.80
N GLU A 360 -10.68 2.81 -28.71
CA GLU A 360 -9.58 3.73 -28.42
C GLU A 360 -10.06 5.08 -27.86
N VAL A 361 -11.25 5.56 -28.22
CA VAL A 361 -11.77 6.84 -27.74
C VAL A 361 -12.08 6.74 -26.26
N LYS A 362 -12.80 5.68 -25.87
CA LYS A 362 -13.13 5.40 -24.47
C LYS A 362 -11.88 5.14 -23.64
N LEU A 363 -10.92 4.37 -24.15
CA LEU A 363 -9.65 4.11 -23.46
C LEU A 363 -8.91 5.42 -23.17
N ARG A 364 -8.81 6.32 -24.15
CA ARG A 364 -8.14 7.62 -23.98
C ARG A 364 -8.84 8.50 -22.95
N GLU A 365 -10.18 8.52 -22.93
CA GLU A 365 -10.96 9.23 -21.92
C GLU A 365 -10.67 8.69 -20.50
N ASP A 366 -10.77 7.37 -20.33
CA ASP A 366 -10.54 6.72 -19.05
C ASP A 366 -9.08 6.85 -18.57
N ILE A 367 -8.10 6.83 -19.47
CA ILE A 367 -6.69 7.11 -19.17
C ILE A 367 -6.51 8.54 -18.68
N ARG A 368 -7.12 9.53 -19.36
CA ARG A 368 -7.03 10.93 -18.92
C ARG A 368 -7.59 11.07 -17.52
N ASN A 369 -8.78 10.52 -17.23
CA ASN A 369 -9.38 10.57 -15.89
C ASN A 369 -8.43 10.05 -14.80
N VAL A 370 -7.68 8.97 -15.09
CA VAL A 370 -6.66 8.43 -14.18
C VAL A 370 -5.49 9.40 -14.01
N LEU A 371 -4.98 9.97 -15.10
CA LEU A 371 -3.84 10.89 -15.08
C LEU A 371 -4.18 12.21 -14.37
N TRP A 372 -5.41 12.72 -14.44
CA TRP A 372 -5.86 13.93 -13.74
C TRP A 372 -5.87 13.80 -12.20
N ILE A 373 -5.68 12.60 -11.65
CA ILE A 373 -5.52 12.39 -10.21
C ILE A 373 -4.12 12.84 -9.74
N TYR A 374 -3.15 12.90 -10.65
CA TYR A 374 -1.76 13.26 -10.43
C TYR A 374 -1.50 14.71 -10.84
#